data_AF-A0A9D8XNQ2-F1
#
_entry.id   AF-A0A9D8XNQ2-F1
#
_cell.length_a   1.000
_cell.length_b   1.000
_cell.length_c   1.000
_cell.angle_alpha   90.00
_cell.angle_beta   90.00
_cell.angle_gamma   90.00
#
_symmetry.space_group_name_H-M   'P 1'
#
loop_
_entity.id
_entity.type
_entity.pdbx_description
1 polymer ?
#
loop_
_entity_poly.entity_id
_entity_poly.type
_entity_poly.pdbx_seq_one_letter_code
_entity_poly.pdbx_strand_id
1 'polypeptide(L)'
;MRLSDILKKAAAGEELSAEEKDFLSKYQEPADNSSEITALKNQLAALTTERDNLKSKADEEENKNLSEAEKLGKQITSLQEQVNSLTAERDTLKQSAAESAFRHGIEELARKHKCVDVDYLLFKAQRAELDLTKEGKVTEFMEGFKKDSPKFFEADVNQGGGGTPPQNNTEDTDSATRIEELLKKDSLTEKEVA
;
A
#
# COMPACT_ATOMS: atom_id res chain seq x y z
N MET A 1 -3.30 13.39 1.51
CA MET A 1 -2.72 13.77 2.82
C MET A 1 -3.74 13.40 3.89
N ARG A 2 -3.36 12.72 4.99
CA ARG A 2 -4.30 12.36 6.06
C ARG A 2 -4.19 13.37 7.20
N LEU A 3 -5.32 13.81 7.77
CA LEU A 3 -5.31 14.71 8.92
C LEU A 3 -4.50 14.14 10.10
N SER A 4 -4.55 12.82 10.29
CA SER A 4 -3.77 12.12 11.32
C SER A 4 -2.26 12.35 11.21
N ASP A 5 -1.74 12.46 9.99
CA ASP A 5 -0.31 12.57 9.75
C ASP A 5 0.16 14.00 9.99
N ILE A 6 -0.67 14.98 9.61
CA ILE A 6 -0.49 16.41 9.89
C ILE A 6 -0.54 16.68 11.41
N LEU A 7 -1.50 16.08 12.12
CA LEU A 7 -1.62 16.21 13.58
C LEU A 7 -0.44 15.59 14.32
N LYS A 8 0.06 14.44 13.86
CA LYS A 8 1.27 13.83 14.44
C LYS A 8 2.50 14.72 14.25
N LYS A 9 2.66 15.32 13.07
CA LYS A 9 3.75 16.24 12.76
C LYS A 9 3.70 17.51 13.61
N ALA A 10 2.52 18.09 13.74
CA ALA A 10 2.28 19.23 14.62
C ALA A 10 2.54 18.87 16.10
N ALA A 11 2.12 17.69 16.56
CA ALA A 11 2.37 17.20 17.91
C ALA A 11 3.87 16.90 18.18
N ALA A 12 4.63 16.56 17.14
CA ALA A 12 6.08 16.39 17.20
C ALA A 12 6.84 17.74 17.18
N GLY A 13 6.14 18.87 16.98
CA GLY A 13 6.74 20.21 16.92
C GLY A 13 7.44 20.53 15.59
N GLU A 14 7.21 19.72 14.56
CA GLU A 14 7.76 19.95 13.23
C GLU A 14 6.99 21.04 12.46
N GLU A 15 7.68 21.80 11.62
CA GLU A 15 7.02 22.83 10.80
C GLU A 15 6.08 22.23 9.76
N LEU A 16 4.84 22.73 9.76
CA LEU A 16 3.85 22.41 8.75
C LEU A 16 4.19 23.07 7.41
N SER A 17 4.18 22.28 6.34
CA SER A 17 4.39 22.74 4.97
C SER A 17 3.24 23.67 4.52
N ALA A 18 3.47 24.43 3.45
CA ALA A 18 2.43 25.29 2.88
C ALA A 18 1.19 24.50 2.45
N GLU A 19 1.38 23.27 1.94
CA GLU A 19 0.32 22.36 1.53
C GLU A 19 -0.47 21.80 2.72
N GLU A 20 0.22 21.49 3.83
CA GLU A 20 -0.41 21.03 5.07
C GLU A 20 -1.26 22.14 5.70
N LYS A 21 -0.77 23.39 5.65
CA LYS A 21 -1.52 24.58 6.10
C LYS A 21 -2.75 24.85 5.23
N ASP A 22 -2.63 24.77 3.91
CA ASP A 22 -3.76 24.93 2.98
C ASP A 22 -4.82 23.84 3.19
N PHE A 23 -4.39 22.58 3.39
CA PHE A 23 -5.29 21.47 3.72
C PHE A 23 -6.07 21.74 5.02
N LEU A 24 -5.41 22.14 6.10
CA LEU A 24 -6.06 22.44 7.38
C LEU A 24 -7.05 23.60 7.26
N SER A 25 -6.74 24.63 6.45
CA SER A 25 -7.62 25.78 6.25
C SER A 25 -8.94 25.44 5.54
N LYS A 26 -8.93 24.39 4.72
CA LYS A 26 -10.09 23.89 3.96
C LYS A 26 -10.74 22.68 4.61
N TYR A 27 -10.14 22.15 5.67
CA TYR A 27 -10.63 20.94 6.33
C TYR A 27 -11.97 21.23 7.02
N GLN A 28 -12.95 20.40 6.71
CA GLN A 28 -14.23 20.35 7.42
C GLN A 28 -14.33 18.99 8.10
N GLU A 29 -14.61 19.00 9.40
CA GLU A 29 -14.87 17.77 10.13
C GLU A 29 -16.12 17.10 9.54
N PRO A 30 -16.08 15.79 9.21
CA PRO A 30 -17.25 15.08 8.74
C PRO A 30 -18.34 15.13 9.83
N ALA A 31 -19.60 15.23 9.41
CA ALA A 31 -20.73 15.22 10.32
C ALA A 31 -20.74 13.97 11.21
N ASP A 32 -21.08 14.12 12.49
CA ASP A 32 -21.24 13.00 13.41
C ASP A 32 -22.52 12.22 13.06
N ASN A 33 -22.35 11.18 12.25
CA ASN A 33 -23.42 10.27 11.85
C ASN A 33 -23.60 9.11 12.84
N SER A 34 -23.01 9.16 14.04
CA SER A 34 -23.07 8.06 15.02
C SER A 34 -24.50 7.68 15.41
N SER A 35 -25.39 8.67 15.54
CA SER A 35 -26.80 8.47 15.86
C SER A 35 -27.56 7.79 14.72
N GLU A 36 -27.36 8.22 13.47
CA GLU A 36 -27.94 7.61 12.28
C GLU A 36 -27.41 6.18 12.05
N ILE A 37 -26.11 5.97 12.23
CA ILE A 37 -25.49 4.64 12.15
C ILE A 37 -26.10 3.70 13.21
N THR A 38 -26.33 4.21 14.42
CA THR A 38 -26.96 3.44 15.50
C THR A 38 -28.42 3.12 15.18
N ALA A 39 -29.16 4.10 14.67
CA ALA A 39 -30.55 3.92 14.25
C ALA A 39 -30.66 2.88 13.10
N LEU A 40 -29.80 2.98 12.09
CA LEU A 40 -29.74 2.03 10.98
C LEU A 40 -29.38 0.62 11.44
N LYS A 41 -28.41 0.47 12.37
CA LYS A 41 -28.06 -0.83 12.95
C LYS A 41 -29.25 -1.46 13.69
N ASN A 42 -29.97 -0.66 14.48
CA ASN A 42 -31.14 -1.13 15.22
C ASN A 42 -32.28 -1.54 14.26
N GLN A 43 -32.49 -0.76 13.19
CA GLN A 43 -33.48 -1.09 12.17
C GLN A 43 -33.12 -2.37 11.41
N LEU A 44 -31.84 -2.56 11.07
CA LEU A 44 -31.34 -3.77 10.41
C LEU A 44 -31.55 -5.01 11.30
N ALA A 45 -31.26 -4.90 12.60
CA ALA A 45 -31.50 -5.98 13.55
C ALA A 45 -33.01 -6.31 13.68
N ALA A 46 -33.88 -5.30 13.73
CA ALA A 46 -35.32 -5.48 13.80
C ALA A 46 -35.87 -6.16 12.54
N LEU A 47 -35.50 -5.69 11.35
CA LEU A 47 -35.90 -6.28 10.08
C LEU A 47 -35.38 -7.71 9.90
N THR A 48 -34.16 -8.00 10.38
CA THR A 48 -33.61 -9.36 10.36
C THR A 48 -34.46 -10.30 11.21
N THR A 49 -34.82 -9.86 12.42
CA THR A 49 -35.67 -10.63 13.33
C THR A 49 -37.07 -10.85 12.76
N GLU A 50 -37.67 -9.83 12.15
CA GLU A 50 -38.98 -9.94 11.51
C GLU A 50 -38.95 -10.90 10.32
N ARG A 51 -37.93 -10.81 9.47
CA ARG A 51 -37.72 -11.73 8.35
C ARG A 51 -37.59 -13.18 8.82
N ASP A 52 -36.83 -13.43 9.88
CA ASP A 52 -36.65 -14.78 10.42
C ASP A 52 -37.95 -15.35 11.00
N ASN A 53 -38.71 -14.52 11.71
CA ASN A 53 -40.03 -14.91 12.22
C ASN A 53 -41.04 -15.21 11.11
N LEU A 54 -41.08 -14.39 10.05
CA LEU A 54 -41.95 -14.62 8.90
C LEU A 54 -41.57 -15.89 8.15
N LYS A 55 -40.27 -16.15 8.00
CA LYS A 55 -39.75 -17.37 7.39
C LYS A 55 -40.17 -18.61 8.19
N SER A 56 -39.99 -18.58 9.52
CA SER A 56 -40.42 -19.70 10.39
C SER A 56 -41.92 -19.98 10.29
N LYS A 57 -42.76 -18.93 10.27
CA LYS A 57 -44.21 -19.09 10.12
C LYS A 57 -44.61 -19.64 8.76
N ALA A 58 -43.94 -19.20 7.69
CA ALA A 58 -44.18 -19.73 6.35
C ALA A 58 -43.81 -21.21 6.26
N ASP A 59 -42.65 -21.60 6.82
CA ASP A 59 -42.21 -22.99 6.88
C ASP A 59 -43.17 -23.86 7.70
N GLU A 60 -43.72 -23.36 8.81
CA GLU A 60 -44.72 -24.06 9.62
C GLU A 60 -46.03 -24.29 8.87
N GLU A 61 -46.58 -23.26 8.21
CA GLU A 61 -47.81 -23.37 7.42
C GLU A 61 -47.63 -24.30 6.21
N GLU A 62 -46.50 -24.20 5.50
CA GLU A 62 -46.20 -25.05 4.35
C GLU A 62 -46.05 -26.52 4.75
N ASN A 63 -45.58 -26.79 5.96
CA ASN A 63 -45.41 -28.14 6.49
C ASN A 63 -46.68 -28.71 7.16
N LYS A 64 -47.75 -27.94 7.40
CA LYS A 64 -48.95 -28.47 8.10
C LYS A 64 -49.67 -29.60 7.33
N ASN A 65 -49.60 -29.60 6.00
CA ASN A 65 -50.33 -30.55 5.13
C ASN A 65 -49.45 -31.58 4.41
N LEU A 66 -48.14 -31.59 4.70
CA LEU A 66 -47.19 -32.52 4.08
C LEU A 66 -47.00 -33.77 4.94
N SER A 67 -46.87 -34.92 4.30
CA SER A 67 -46.37 -36.13 4.95
C SER A 67 -44.92 -35.93 5.42
N GLU A 68 -44.49 -36.71 6.41
CA GLU A 68 -43.13 -36.64 6.96
C GLU A 68 -42.04 -36.82 5.88
N ALA A 69 -42.31 -37.66 4.88
CA ALA A 69 -41.43 -37.87 3.72
C ALA A 69 -41.30 -36.62 2.83
N GLU A 70 -42.39 -35.88 2.62
CA GLU A 70 -42.37 -34.64 1.84
C GLU A 70 -41.67 -33.50 2.58
N LYS A 71 -41.84 -33.41 3.91
CA LYS A 71 -41.09 -32.46 4.75
C LYS A 71 -39.59 -32.69 4.68
N LEU A 72 -39.18 -33.96 4.83
CA LEU A 72 -37.77 -34.35 4.72
C LEU A 72 -37.23 -34.09 3.31
N GLY A 73 -38.01 -34.37 2.26
CA GLY A 73 -37.64 -34.05 0.88
C GLY A 73 -37.38 -32.55 0.67
N LYS A 74 -38.26 -31.68 1.18
CA LYS A 74 -38.06 -30.22 1.12
C LYS A 74 -36.83 -29.77 1.92
N GLN A 75 -36.62 -30.31 3.11
CA GLN A 75 -35.44 -30.00 3.93
C GLN A 75 -34.15 -30.41 3.22
N ILE A 76 -34.10 -31.59 2.59
CA ILE A 76 -32.94 -32.04 1.82
C ILE A 76 -32.65 -31.09 0.66
N THR A 77 -33.68 -30.72 -0.12
CA THR A 77 -33.50 -29.76 -1.23
C THR A 77 -32.99 -28.41 -0.74
N SER A 78 -33.58 -27.86 0.33
CA SER A 78 -33.16 -26.59 0.93
C SER A 78 -31.72 -26.65 1.47
N LEU A 79 -31.34 -27.74 2.13
CA LEU A 79 -29.97 -27.95 2.60
C LEU A 79 -28.99 -28.08 1.43
N GLN A 80 -29.38 -28.77 0.35
CA GLN A 80 -28.55 -28.91 -0.84
C GLN A 80 -28.31 -27.55 -1.53
N GLU A 81 -29.33 -26.71 -1.63
CA GLU A 81 -29.23 -25.35 -2.14
C GLU A 81 -28.31 -24.49 -1.27
N GLN A 82 -28.44 -24.57 0.06
CA GLN A 82 -27.56 -23.87 1.00
C GLN A 82 -26.10 -24.32 0.87
N VAL A 83 -25.86 -25.63 0.77
CA VAL A 83 -24.51 -26.18 0.56
C VAL A 83 -23.92 -25.67 -0.75
N ASN A 84 -24.70 -25.63 -1.82
CA ASN A 84 -24.24 -25.12 -3.12
C ASN A 84 -23.91 -23.62 -3.03
N SER A 85 -24.76 -22.82 -2.39
CA SER A 85 -24.52 -21.38 -2.19
C SER A 85 -23.24 -21.13 -1.38
N LEU A 86 -23.13 -21.78 -0.22
CA LEU A 86 -21.94 -21.64 0.65
C LEU A 86 -20.66 -22.13 -0.03
N THR A 87 -20.75 -23.14 -0.89
CA THR A 87 -19.61 -23.61 -1.68
C THR A 87 -19.17 -22.54 -2.68
N ALA A 88 -20.10 -21.92 -3.40
CA ALA A 88 -19.81 -20.84 -4.34
C ALA A 88 -19.25 -19.59 -3.64
N GLU A 89 -19.82 -19.21 -2.49
CA GLU A 89 -19.31 -18.10 -1.67
C GLU A 89 -17.90 -18.37 -1.17
N ARG A 90 -17.64 -19.58 -0.64
CA ARG A 90 -16.29 -20.00 -0.21
C ARG A 90 -15.29 -19.90 -1.36
N ASP A 91 -15.64 -20.36 -2.55
CA ASP A 91 -14.72 -20.35 -3.69
C ASP A 91 -14.45 -18.93 -4.19
N THR A 92 -15.47 -18.08 -4.20
CA THR A 92 -15.33 -16.64 -4.49
C THR A 92 -14.42 -15.96 -3.47
N LEU A 93 -14.62 -16.22 -2.17
CA LEU A 93 -13.79 -15.66 -1.10
C LEU A 93 -12.35 -16.15 -1.19
N LYS A 94 -12.12 -17.43 -1.50
CA LYS A 94 -10.77 -17.97 -1.72
C LYS A 94 -10.08 -17.28 -2.89
N GLN A 95 -10.78 -17.07 -3.99
CA GLN A 95 -10.24 -16.37 -5.15
C GLN A 95 -9.89 -14.91 -4.81
N SER A 96 -10.81 -14.19 -4.15
CA SER A 96 -10.59 -12.80 -3.73
C SER A 96 -9.44 -12.66 -2.74
N ALA A 97 -9.31 -13.59 -1.79
CA ALA A 97 -8.22 -13.62 -0.83
C ALA A 97 -6.87 -13.88 -1.51
N ALA A 98 -6.83 -14.82 -2.46
CA ALA A 98 -5.62 -15.11 -3.24
C ALA A 98 -5.21 -13.90 -4.11
N GLU A 99 -6.16 -13.24 -4.76
CA GLU A 99 -5.92 -12.02 -5.55
C GLU A 99 -5.38 -10.87 -4.67
N SER A 100 -5.99 -10.67 -3.50
CA SER A 100 -5.55 -9.64 -2.54
C SER A 100 -4.15 -9.92 -2.02
N ALA A 101 -3.85 -11.18 -1.65
CA ALA A 101 -2.52 -11.58 -1.21
C ALA A 101 -1.47 -11.40 -2.31
N PHE A 102 -1.81 -11.74 -3.56
CA PHE A 102 -0.94 -11.52 -4.70
C PHE A 102 -0.66 -10.03 -4.92
N ARG A 103 -1.69 -9.18 -4.95
CA ARG A 103 -1.55 -7.73 -5.08
C ARG A 103 -0.66 -7.15 -3.97
N HIS A 104 -0.85 -7.58 -2.73
CA HIS A 104 -0.02 -7.14 -1.61
C HIS A 104 1.45 -7.54 -1.78
N GLY A 105 1.73 -8.77 -2.19
CA GLY A 105 3.11 -9.20 -2.46
C GLY A 105 3.75 -8.43 -3.62
N ILE A 106 2.97 -8.03 -4.64
CA ILE A 106 3.45 -7.14 -5.71
C ILE A 106 3.75 -5.73 -5.19
N GLU A 107 2.92 -5.17 -4.31
CA GLU A 107 3.19 -3.88 -3.66
C GLU A 107 4.50 -3.91 -2.84
N GLU A 108 4.75 -5.01 -2.12
CA GLU A 108 6.00 -5.21 -1.40
C GLU A 108 7.20 -5.31 -2.35
N LEU A 109 7.07 -6.05 -3.45
CA LEU A 109 8.11 -6.13 -4.48
C LEU A 109 8.39 -4.79 -5.12
N ALA A 110 7.36 -4.02 -5.45
CA ALA A 110 7.51 -2.68 -6.00
C ALA A 110 8.34 -1.81 -5.04
N ARG A 111 7.99 -1.82 -3.75
CA ARG A 111 8.70 -1.05 -2.72
C ARG A 111 10.16 -1.52 -2.58
N LYS A 112 10.40 -2.83 -2.51
CA LYS A 112 11.75 -3.42 -2.37
C LYS A 112 12.65 -3.07 -3.56
N HIS A 113 12.10 -3.07 -4.76
CA HIS A 113 12.87 -2.84 -5.99
C HIS A 113 12.83 -1.40 -6.48
N LYS A 114 12.17 -0.48 -5.74
CA LYS A 114 11.93 0.92 -6.10
C LYS A 114 11.19 1.07 -7.44
N CYS A 115 10.20 0.21 -7.69
CA CYS A 115 9.29 0.34 -8.83
C CYS A 115 8.24 1.42 -8.50
N VAL A 116 8.17 2.45 -9.34
CA VAL A 116 7.29 3.61 -9.19
C VAL A 116 5.85 3.26 -9.55
N ASP A 117 5.66 2.39 -10.56
CA ASP A 117 4.35 2.00 -11.05
C ASP A 117 3.98 0.57 -10.60
N VAL A 118 3.16 0.48 -9.56
CA VAL A 118 2.70 -0.78 -8.98
C VAL A 118 1.67 -1.46 -9.88
N ASP A 119 0.76 -0.71 -10.49
CA ASP A 119 -0.33 -1.28 -11.29
C ASP A 119 0.22 -1.88 -12.59
N TYR A 120 1.23 -1.25 -13.21
CA TYR A 120 1.91 -1.83 -14.36
C TYR A 120 2.74 -3.07 -13.99
N LEU A 121 3.39 -3.07 -12.82
CA LEU A 121 4.07 -4.26 -12.30
C LEU A 121 3.08 -5.41 -12.07
N LEU A 122 1.91 -5.13 -11.48
CA LEU A 122 0.84 -6.09 -11.26
C LEU A 122 0.37 -6.70 -12.58
N PHE A 123 0.07 -5.87 -13.59
CA PHE A 123 -0.32 -6.32 -14.92
C PHE A 123 0.74 -7.24 -15.56
N LYS A 124 2.02 -6.86 -15.49
CA LYS A 124 3.14 -7.65 -16.01
C LYS A 124 3.27 -8.99 -15.28
N ALA A 125 3.18 -8.98 -13.95
CA ALA A 125 3.30 -10.18 -13.13
C ALA A 125 2.13 -11.15 -13.34
N GLN A 126 0.90 -10.64 -13.48
CA GLN A 126 -0.28 -11.45 -13.84
C GLN A 126 -0.12 -12.07 -15.23
N ARG A 127 0.33 -11.30 -16.23
CA ARG A 127 0.55 -11.81 -17.59
C ARG A 127 1.66 -12.86 -17.67
N ALA A 128 2.62 -12.79 -16.76
CA ALA A 128 3.69 -13.78 -16.63
C ALA A 128 3.32 -14.97 -15.75
N GLU A 129 2.11 -15.00 -15.18
CA GLU A 129 1.66 -16.00 -14.21
C GLU A 129 2.68 -16.19 -13.07
N LEU A 130 3.20 -15.07 -12.55
CA LEU A 130 4.28 -15.09 -11.57
C LEU A 130 3.81 -15.73 -10.25
N ASP A 131 4.57 -16.70 -9.77
CA ASP A 131 4.35 -17.32 -8.47
C ASP A 131 5.25 -16.66 -7.42
N LEU A 132 4.65 -15.86 -6.53
CA LEU A 132 5.38 -15.11 -5.50
C LEU A 132 6.04 -16.01 -4.43
N THR A 133 5.67 -17.29 -4.36
CA THR A 133 6.29 -18.24 -3.42
C THR A 133 7.67 -18.73 -3.90
N LYS A 134 7.98 -18.52 -5.19
CA LYS A 134 9.23 -18.97 -5.80
C LYS A 134 10.20 -17.80 -5.93
N GLU A 135 10.95 -17.54 -4.86
CA GLU A 135 11.88 -16.41 -4.78
C GLU A 135 12.87 -16.30 -5.96
N GLY A 136 13.37 -17.43 -6.47
CA GLY A 136 14.24 -17.44 -7.65
C GLY A 136 13.56 -16.88 -8.90
N LYS A 137 12.31 -17.28 -9.14
CA LYS A 137 11.52 -16.80 -10.29
C LYS A 137 11.13 -15.33 -10.15
N VAL A 138 10.84 -14.90 -8.92
CA VAL A 138 10.57 -13.50 -8.61
C VAL A 138 11.80 -12.63 -8.87
N THR A 139 12.98 -13.08 -8.47
CA THR A 139 14.24 -12.37 -8.71
C THR A 139 14.53 -12.27 -10.22
N GLU A 140 14.47 -13.39 -10.94
CA GLU A 140 14.64 -13.42 -12.40
C GLU A 140 13.67 -12.47 -13.12
N PHE A 141 12.39 -12.48 -12.71
CA PHE A 141 11.37 -11.61 -13.27
C PHE A 141 11.67 -10.12 -13.03
N MET A 142 12.03 -9.74 -11.80
CA MET A 142 12.31 -8.34 -11.45
C MET A 142 13.57 -7.83 -12.14
N GLU A 143 14.62 -8.64 -12.27
CA GLU A 143 15.84 -8.28 -13.00
C GLU A 143 15.57 -8.09 -14.49
N GLY A 144 14.82 -9.01 -15.11
CA GLY A 144 14.39 -8.88 -16.50
C GLY A 144 13.53 -7.63 -16.70
N PHE A 145 12.61 -7.36 -15.78
CA PHE A 145 11.75 -6.19 -15.86
C PHE A 145 12.51 -4.87 -15.74
N LYS A 146 13.51 -4.79 -14.84
CA LYS A 146 14.42 -3.63 -14.74
C LYS A 146 15.18 -3.38 -16.03
N LYS A 147 15.65 -4.43 -16.70
CA LYS A 147 16.38 -4.34 -17.96
C LYS A 147 15.49 -3.89 -19.12
N ASP A 148 14.30 -4.47 -19.23
CA ASP A 148 13.38 -4.21 -20.34
C ASP A 148 12.65 -2.88 -20.20
N SER A 149 12.44 -2.41 -18.97
CA SER A 149 11.66 -1.20 -18.70
C SER A 149 12.20 -0.41 -17.51
N PRO A 150 13.44 0.13 -17.61
CA PRO A 150 14.09 0.85 -16.51
C PRO A 150 13.33 2.12 -16.09
N LYS A 151 12.52 2.70 -16.98
CA LYS A 151 11.70 3.89 -16.72
C LYS A 151 10.68 3.75 -15.59
N PHE A 152 10.29 2.53 -15.22
CA PHE A 152 9.36 2.29 -14.11
C PHE A 152 10.07 2.13 -12.77
N PHE A 153 11.39 2.23 -12.74
CA PHE A 153 12.18 2.17 -11.53
C PHE A 153 12.76 3.53 -11.22
N GLU A 154 12.87 3.84 -9.93
CA GLU A 154 13.61 5.03 -9.50
C GLU A 154 15.04 4.93 -10.01
N ALA A 155 15.50 5.99 -10.68
CA ALA A 155 16.90 6.08 -11.05
C ALA A 155 17.72 6.09 -9.75
N ASP A 156 18.73 5.21 -9.66
CA ASP A 156 19.82 5.42 -8.71
C ASP A 156 20.61 6.64 -9.22
N VAL A 157 20.07 7.83 -8.98
CA VAL A 157 20.80 9.08 -9.12
C VAL A 157 21.89 9.02 -8.05
N ASN A 158 23.09 8.61 -8.46
CA ASN A 158 24.29 9.00 -7.75
C ASN A 158 24.20 10.52 -7.58
N GLN A 159 24.10 11.00 -6.33
CA GLN A 159 24.40 12.39 -6.00
C GLN A 159 25.87 12.63 -6.34
N GLY A 160 26.16 12.88 -7.61
CA GLY A 160 27.53 12.85 -8.13
C GLY A 160 27.52 12.96 -9.64
N GLY A 161 27.15 14.14 -10.12
CA GLY A 161 27.09 14.42 -11.56
C GLY A 161 26.48 15.77 -11.93
N GLY A 162 26.06 16.58 -10.96
CA GLY A 162 25.85 18.01 -11.18
C GLY A 162 27.18 18.72 -10.94
N GLY A 163 27.85 19.13 -12.01
CA GLY A 163 28.97 20.05 -11.90
C GLY A 163 28.52 21.29 -11.14
N THR A 164 29.11 21.53 -9.98
CA THR A 164 29.05 22.83 -9.32
C THR A 164 29.66 23.85 -10.29
N PRO A 165 28.95 24.96 -10.61
CA PRO A 165 29.60 26.09 -11.25
C PRO A 165 30.75 26.55 -10.34
N PRO A 166 31.87 27.06 -10.88
CA PRO A 166 32.99 27.46 -10.05
C PRO A 166 32.57 28.59 -9.11
N GLN A 167 32.32 28.25 -7.84
CA GLN A 167 32.26 29.23 -6.77
C GLN A 167 33.70 29.57 -6.41
N ASN A 168 34.15 30.71 -6.91
CA ASN A 168 35.16 31.49 -6.20
C ASN A 168 34.63 31.73 -4.79
N ASN A 169 35.18 31.01 -3.81
CA ASN A 169 35.52 31.57 -2.51
C ASN A 169 36.52 30.66 -1.80
N THR A 170 37.65 31.29 -1.53
CA THR A 170 38.78 30.92 -0.68
C THR A 170 38.38 30.33 0.66
N GLU A 171 38.92 29.17 1.01
CA GLU A 171 39.13 28.75 2.40
C GLU A 171 40.33 27.78 2.51
N ASP A 172 41.49 28.42 2.74
CA ASP A 172 42.64 28.02 3.56
C ASP A 172 42.58 26.67 4.31
N THR A 173 43.04 25.60 3.68
CA THR A 173 43.50 24.39 4.41
C THR A 173 44.84 23.83 3.91
N ASP A 174 45.46 24.45 2.90
CA ASP A 174 46.70 23.96 2.27
C ASP A 174 47.93 24.83 2.59
N SER A 175 47.75 25.90 3.38
CA SER A 175 48.81 26.83 3.78
C SER A 175 49.68 26.28 4.92
N ALA A 176 49.11 25.50 5.85
CA ALA A 176 49.85 24.93 6.98
C ALA A 176 50.85 23.83 6.54
N THR A 177 50.43 22.96 5.63
CA THR A 177 51.28 21.90 5.02
C THR A 177 52.39 22.50 4.16
N ARG A 178 52.08 23.58 3.43
CA ARG A 178 53.05 24.26 2.55
C ARG A 178 54.10 25.06 3.30
N ILE A 179 53.75 25.65 4.45
CA ILE A 179 54.71 26.34 5.33
C ILE A 179 55.69 25.33 5.96
N GLU A 180 55.22 24.15 6.38
CA GLU A 180 56.10 23.09 6.89
C GLU A 180 57.07 22.55 5.84
N GLU A 181 56.67 22.46 4.57
CA GLU A 181 57.56 22.06 3.47
C GLU A 181 58.61 23.13 3.13
N LEU A 182 58.25 24.41 3.21
CA LEU A 182 59.17 25.52 2.93
C LEU A 182 60.23 25.69 4.03
N LEU A 183 59.87 25.43 5.29
CA LEU A 183 60.80 25.47 6.44
C LEU A 183 61.83 24.31 6.44
N LYS A 184 61.58 23.24 5.68
CA LYS A 184 62.49 22.08 5.55
C LYS A 184 63.46 22.18 4.38
N LYS A 185 63.41 23.25 3.57
CA LYS A 185 64.30 23.46 2.44
C LYS A 185 65.45 24.40 2.82
N ASP A 186 66.68 23.97 2.55
CA ASP A 186 67.90 24.76 2.83
C ASP A 186 68.09 26.00 1.92
N SER A 187 67.24 26.18 0.90
CA SER A 187 67.13 27.45 0.15
C SER A 187 65.80 27.56 -0.61
N LEU A 188 65.23 28.77 -0.62
CA LEU A 188 63.98 29.13 -1.31
C LEU A 188 64.27 29.74 -2.68
N THR A 189 63.41 29.48 -3.67
CA THR A 189 63.56 30.01 -5.04
C THR A 189 62.82 31.34 -5.20
N GLU A 190 63.21 32.19 -6.18
CA GLU A 190 62.65 33.55 -6.39
C GLU A 190 61.13 33.60 -6.66
N LYS A 191 60.48 32.45 -6.95
CA LYS A 191 59.02 32.35 -7.07
C LYS A 191 58.28 32.13 -5.75
N GLU A 192 59.00 31.87 -4.65
CA GLU A 192 58.43 31.56 -3.33
C GLU A 192 58.52 32.76 -2.36
N VAL A 193 59.05 33.91 -2.81
CA VAL A 193 59.24 35.15 -2.02
C VAL A 193 58.23 36.25 -2.38
N ALA A 194 57.32 35.99 -3.32
CA ALA A 194 56.32 36.96 -3.79
C ALA A 194 54.93 36.69 -3.20
#